data_AF-A0A9W7QEP2-F1
#
_entry.id   AF-A0A9W7QEP2-F1
#
_cell.length_a   1.000
_cell.length_b   1.000
_cell.length_c   1.000
_cell.angle_alpha   90.00
_cell.angle_beta   90.00
_cell.angle_gamma   90.00
#
_symmetry.space_group_name_H-M   'P 1'
#
loop_
_entity.id
_entity.type
_entity.pdbx_description
1 polymer ?
#
loop_
_entity_poly.entity_id
_entity_poly.type
_entity_poly.pdbx_seq_one_letter_code
_entity_poly.pdbx_strand_id
1 'polypeptide(L)'
;MYYNPYPTQQPYQYPYDPQYPNTFRTDFTTLIGDFFTVPNTIPDVVGGISISGGTFVFIHDVSSSGVTIVAPSKKDATCIAISITISPETLDGVASFR
;
A
#
# COMPACT_ATOMS: atom_id res chain seq x y z
N MET A 1 -26.92 -23.55 -50.13
CA MET A 1 -26.35 -24.26 -48.97
C MET A 1 -24.96 -23.66 -48.77
N TYR A 2 -24.51 -23.05 -47.68
CA TYR A 2 -25.00 -22.81 -46.33
C TYR A 2 -24.30 -21.51 -45.90
N TYR A 3 -25.05 -20.53 -45.41
CA TYR A 3 -24.51 -19.25 -44.93
C TYR A 3 -24.14 -19.46 -43.46
N ASN A 4 -22.89 -19.19 -43.06
CA ASN A 4 -22.50 -19.16 -41.64
C ASN A 4 -21.81 -17.82 -41.35
N PRO A 5 -22.49 -16.86 -40.70
CA PRO A 5 -21.95 -15.53 -40.46
C PRO A 5 -21.42 -15.44 -39.02
N TYR A 6 -20.15 -15.71 -38.81
CA TYR A 6 -19.48 -15.33 -37.56
C TYR A 6 -18.03 -14.91 -37.86
N PRO A 7 -17.67 -13.62 -37.72
CA PRO A 7 -16.27 -13.28 -37.54
C PRO A 7 -15.87 -13.74 -36.14
N THR A 8 -14.96 -14.71 -36.06
CA THR A 8 -14.29 -15.06 -34.81
C THR A 8 -13.54 -13.83 -34.33
N GLN A 9 -14.11 -13.17 -33.31
CA GLN A 9 -13.42 -12.15 -32.54
C GLN A 9 -12.18 -12.79 -31.94
N GLN A 10 -11.01 -12.45 -32.48
CA GLN A 10 -9.77 -12.72 -31.78
C GLN A 10 -9.80 -11.89 -30.50
N PRO A 11 -9.60 -12.48 -29.32
CA PRO A 11 -9.45 -11.68 -28.12
C PRO A 11 -8.17 -10.88 -28.32
N TYR A 12 -8.32 -9.55 -28.37
CA TYR A 12 -7.21 -8.64 -28.17
C TYR A 12 -6.61 -8.94 -26.80
N GLN A 13 -5.60 -9.80 -26.76
CA GLN A 13 -4.72 -9.94 -25.61
C GLN A 13 -3.85 -8.70 -25.59
N TYR A 14 -4.33 -7.66 -24.90
CA TYR A 14 -3.42 -6.65 -24.37
C TYR A 14 -2.44 -7.38 -23.47
N PRO A 15 -1.12 -7.26 -23.68
CA PRO A 15 -0.18 -7.58 -22.64
C PRO A 15 -0.50 -6.64 -21.49
N TYR A 16 -1.07 -7.17 -20.41
CA TYR A 16 -1.10 -6.45 -19.15
C TYR A 16 0.35 -6.41 -18.67
N ASP A 17 1.07 -5.39 -19.11
CA ASP A 17 2.32 -4.97 -18.52
C ASP A 17 1.98 -3.87 -17.52
N PRO A 18 1.85 -4.16 -16.22
CA PRO A 18 1.89 -3.12 -15.22
C PRO A 18 3.36 -2.71 -15.05
N GLN A 19 3.95 -2.09 -16.08
CA GLN A 19 5.04 -1.14 -15.88
C GLN A 19 4.43 0.07 -15.16
N TYR A 20 4.10 -0.12 -13.88
CA TYR A 20 4.10 1.01 -12.96
C TYR A 20 5.55 1.48 -12.92
N PRO A 21 5.82 2.73 -13.33
CA PRO A 21 7.18 3.22 -13.32
C PRO A 21 7.65 3.21 -11.86
N ASN A 22 8.76 2.50 -11.64
CA ASN A 22 9.44 2.28 -10.36
C ASN A 22 10.04 3.59 -9.77
N THR A 23 9.45 4.75 -10.10
CA THR A 23 10.01 6.10 -9.91
C THR A 23 9.35 6.88 -8.77
N PHE A 24 8.35 6.32 -8.09
CA PHE A 24 7.71 6.96 -6.93
C PHE A 24 7.75 6.13 -5.65
N ARG A 25 8.47 4.99 -5.62
CA ARG A 25 8.53 4.16 -4.43
C ARG A 25 9.50 4.78 -3.43
N THR A 26 8.98 5.28 -2.31
CA THR A 26 9.80 5.74 -1.18
C THR A 26 10.75 4.62 -0.77
N ASP A 27 12.06 4.92 -0.73
CA ASP A 27 13.05 3.98 -0.20
C ASP A 27 13.08 4.06 1.33
N PHE A 28 12.19 3.30 1.95
CA PHE A 28 12.05 3.25 3.41
C PHE A 28 13.31 2.76 4.13
N THR A 29 14.27 2.09 3.45
CA THR A 29 15.51 1.66 4.11
C THR A 29 16.36 2.85 4.54
N THR A 30 16.30 3.95 3.78
CA THR A 30 16.99 5.21 4.10
C THR A 30 16.32 5.99 5.22
N LEU A 31 15.10 5.61 5.61
CA LEU A 31 14.28 6.28 6.62
C LEU A 31 14.25 5.52 7.95
N ILE A 32 14.97 4.39 8.09
CA ILE A 32 15.03 3.65 9.35
C ILE A 32 15.57 4.56 10.45
N GLY A 33 14.81 4.70 11.54
CA GLY A 33 15.13 5.62 12.62
C GLY A 33 14.52 7.02 12.49
N ASP A 34 13.79 7.30 11.41
CA ASP A 34 13.15 8.58 11.14
C ASP A 34 11.61 8.49 11.11
N PHE A 35 10.98 9.67 11.13
CA PHE A 35 9.54 9.81 10.95
C PHE A 35 9.17 9.96 9.48
N PHE A 36 8.11 9.27 9.08
CA PHE A 36 7.49 9.37 7.78
C PHE A 36 6.04 9.85 7.92
N THR A 37 5.62 10.77 7.06
CA THR A 37 4.22 11.23 7.01
C THR A 37 3.43 10.34 6.08
N VAL A 38 2.44 9.64 6.62
CA VAL A 38 1.57 8.76 5.85
C VAL A 38 0.76 9.60 4.85
N PRO A 39 0.88 9.40 3.52
CA PRO A 39 0.22 10.23 2.53
C PRO A 39 -1.30 9.97 2.46
N ASN A 40 -1.71 8.71 2.61
CA ASN A 40 -3.10 8.26 2.48
C ASN A 40 -3.51 7.42 3.68
N THR A 41 -4.80 7.46 4.05
CA THR A 41 -5.30 6.63 5.15
C THR A 41 -5.08 5.15 4.86
N ILE A 42 -4.43 4.45 5.78
CA ILE A 42 -4.23 3.01 5.74
C ILE A 42 -5.33 2.34 6.58
N PRO A 43 -6.29 1.65 5.95
CA PRO A 43 -7.39 1.02 6.67
C PRO A 43 -6.94 -0.27 7.36
N ASP A 44 -7.56 -0.55 8.52
CA ASP A 44 -7.55 -1.84 9.21
C ASP A 44 -6.18 -2.54 9.32
N VAL A 45 -5.20 -1.82 9.86
CA VAL A 45 -3.84 -2.33 10.05
C VAL A 45 -3.79 -3.41 11.14
N VAL A 46 -4.52 -3.23 12.25
CA VAL A 46 -4.57 -4.21 13.35
C VAL A 46 -5.97 -4.26 13.93
N GLY A 47 -6.81 -5.16 13.41
CA GLY A 47 -8.09 -5.53 14.04
C GLY A 47 -9.01 -4.34 14.35
N GLY A 48 -9.16 -3.43 13.37
CA GLY A 48 -10.04 -2.26 13.43
C GLY A 48 -9.33 -0.92 13.63
N ILE A 49 -8.00 -0.90 13.76
CA ILE A 49 -7.24 0.36 13.83
C ILE A 49 -6.90 0.82 12.42
N SER A 50 -7.22 2.07 12.08
CA SER A 50 -6.75 2.75 10.87
C SER A 50 -5.68 3.78 11.20
N ILE A 51 -4.75 4.00 10.27
CA ILE A 51 -3.77 5.08 10.34
C ILE A 51 -4.21 6.15 9.36
N SER A 52 -4.61 7.32 9.86
CA SER A 52 -5.08 8.40 9.01
C SER A 52 -3.95 9.00 8.17
N GLY A 53 -4.26 9.46 6.96
CA GLY A 53 -3.36 10.31 6.19
C GLY A 53 -2.92 11.54 7.01
N GLY A 54 -1.67 11.95 6.85
CA GLY A 54 -1.02 12.99 7.64
C GLY A 54 -0.43 12.52 8.97
N THR A 55 -0.66 11.26 9.39
CA THR A 55 -0.06 10.72 10.62
C THR A 55 1.44 10.57 10.46
N PHE A 56 2.20 11.04 11.46
CA PHE A 56 3.63 10.75 11.56
C PHE A 56 3.82 9.37 12.17
N VAL A 57 4.47 8.48 11.41
CA VAL A 57 4.84 7.13 11.85
C VAL A 57 6.35 7.02 11.88
N PHE A 58 6.89 6.30 12.86
CA PHE A 58 8.32 6.06 12.96
C PHE A 58 8.68 4.79 12.18
N ILE A 59 9.67 4.85 11.31
CA ILE A 59 10.15 3.69 10.56
C ILE A 59 11.15 2.93 11.43
N HIS A 60 10.74 1.76 11.92
CA HIS A 60 11.54 0.96 12.84
C HIS A 60 12.49 -0.01 12.11
N ASP A 61 11.99 -0.70 11.09
CA ASP A 61 12.75 -1.69 10.34
C ASP A 61 12.17 -1.86 8.92
N VAL A 62 13.00 -2.35 7.99
CA VAL A 62 12.59 -2.73 6.64
C VAL A 62 13.19 -4.09 6.31
N SER A 63 12.31 -5.05 6.01
CA SER A 63 12.69 -6.42 5.67
C SER A 63 11.96 -6.90 4.42
N SER A 64 12.22 -8.14 4.00
CA SER A 64 11.48 -8.80 2.91
C SER A 64 9.97 -8.92 3.20
N SER A 65 9.55 -8.80 4.46
CA SER A 65 8.14 -8.86 4.86
C SER A 65 7.43 -7.50 4.77
N GLY A 66 8.16 -6.40 4.61
CA GLY A 66 7.60 -5.05 4.50
C GLY A 66 8.33 -4.03 5.37
N VAL A 67 7.65 -2.91 5.63
CA VAL A 67 8.11 -1.82 6.48
C VAL A 67 7.44 -1.95 7.84
N THR A 68 8.24 -2.13 8.89
CA THR A 68 7.75 -2.09 10.26
C THR A 68 7.71 -0.64 10.73
N ILE A 69 6.51 -0.16 11.03
CA ILE A 69 6.27 1.19 11.52
C ILE A 69 5.76 1.17 12.96
N VAL A 70 6.07 2.23 13.71
CA VAL A 70 5.43 2.53 14.99
C VAL A 70 4.52 3.73 14.81
N ALA A 71 3.23 3.55 15.06
CA ALA A 71 2.20 4.57 14.85
C ALA A 71 1.45 4.88 16.15
N PRO A 72 1.07 6.14 16.39
CA PRO A 72 0.14 6.47 17.47
C PRO A 72 -1.25 5.92 17.14
N SER A 73 -1.89 5.31 18.13
CA SER A 73 -3.27 4.84 18.03
C SER A 73 -4.04 5.25 19.27
N LYS A 74 -5.31 5.63 19.08
CA LYS A 74 -6.23 5.95 20.15
C LYS A 74 -7.31 4.87 20.22
N LYS A 75 -7.40 4.22 21.37
CA LYS A 75 -8.49 3.30 21.69
C LYS A 75 -9.24 3.86 22.90
N ASP A 76 -10.47 4.29 22.67
CA ASP A 76 -11.31 4.98 23.65
C ASP A 76 -10.59 6.21 24.25
N ALA A 77 -10.33 6.21 25.56
CA ALA A 77 -9.61 7.27 26.26
C ALA A 77 -8.09 7.05 26.31
N THR A 78 -7.58 5.94 25.78
CA THR A 78 -6.16 5.57 25.89
C THR A 78 -5.42 5.80 24.57
N CYS A 79 -4.26 6.45 24.65
CA CYS A 79 -3.32 6.54 23.54
C CYS A 79 -2.21 5.50 23.74
N ILE A 80 -1.97 4.69 22.71
CA ILE A 80 -0.92 3.68 22.68
C ILE A 80 -0.07 3.85 21.41
N ALA A 81 1.17 3.38 21.45
CA ALA A 81 1.95 3.17 20.24
C ALA A 81 1.75 1.72 19.79
N ILE A 82 1.43 1.51 18.52
CA ILE A 82 1.34 0.19 17.90
C ILE A 82 2.51 -0.02 16.96
N SER A 83 3.01 -1.25 16.90
CA SER A 83 4.00 -1.67 15.89
C SER A 83 3.32 -2.58 14.88
N ILE A 84 3.51 -2.30 13.59
CA ILE A 84 2.99 -3.12 12.51
C ILE A 84 3.93 -3.16 11.32
N THR A 85 4.04 -4.33 10.68
CA THR A 85 4.65 -4.50 9.36
C THR A 85 3.59 -4.38 8.26
N ILE A 86 3.79 -3.43 7.34
CA ILE A 86 2.91 -3.17 6.20
C ILE A 86 3.70 -3.19 4.90
N SER A 87 3.02 -3.42 3.78
CA SER A 87 3.70 -3.37 2.48
C SER A 87 4.17 -1.93 2.18
N PRO A 88 5.35 -1.77 1.55
CA PRO A 88 5.85 -0.44 1.18
C PRO A 88 4.85 0.33 0.32
N GLU A 89 4.14 -0.33 -0.59
CA GLU A 89 3.15 0.31 -1.49
C GLU A 89 1.94 0.84 -0.73
N THR A 90 1.55 0.14 0.34
CA THR A 90 0.44 0.56 1.21
C THR A 90 0.85 1.77 2.03
N LEU A 91 2.06 1.77 2.58
CA LEU A 91 2.60 2.88 3.35
C LEU A 91 2.81 4.13 2.49
N ASP A 92 3.34 3.94 1.28
CA ASP A 92 3.65 5.01 0.32
C ASP A 92 2.41 5.52 -0.43
N GLY A 93 1.22 4.98 -0.12
CA GLY A 93 -0.04 5.42 -0.71
C GLY A 93 -0.22 5.05 -2.19
N VAL A 94 0.64 4.19 -2.75
CA VAL A 94 0.54 3.68 -4.12
C VAL A 94 -0.60 2.66 -4.24
N ALA A 95 -0.94 1.95 -3.16
CA ALA A 95 -2.14 1.15 -3.09
C ALA A 95 -3.39 2.03 -2.88
N SER A 96 -3.76 2.83 -3.89
CA SER A 96 -5.11 3.39 -3.97
C SER A 96 -6.07 2.24 -4.22
N PHE A 97 -6.86 1.86 -3.22
CA PHE A 97 -7.99 0.94 -3.39
C PHE A 97 -8.87 1.46 -4.54
N ARG A 98 -9.03 0.65 -5.59
CA ARG A 98 -10.06 0.83 -6.62
C ARG A 98 -11.36 0.24 -6.13
#